data_AF-A0A6J4JP90-F1
#
_entry.id   AF-A0A6J4JP90-F1
#
_cell.length_a   1.000
_cell.length_b   1.000
_cell.length_c   1.000
_cell.angle_alpha   90.00
_cell.angle_beta   90.00
_cell.angle_gamma   90.00
#
_symmetry.space_group_name_H-M   'P 1'
#
loop_
_entity.id
_entity.type
_entity.pdbx_description
1 polymer ?
#
loop_
_entity_poly.entity_id
_entity_poly.type
_entity_poly.pdbx_seq_one_letter_code
_entity_poly.pdbx_strand_id
1 'polypeptide(L)'
;PNSLNDDDVAAVKRLENYPLTKEFKRNNQDICYTVATVEPLDETLPAFLYAQSQGFFSFPEVKNAVWDIGGGTAIARIYLPNGTLIHDAEVILPGTKALAQQVAVEMKEVFNLDFSPNLADIMDAIQKGDYIYGTDRLNFSSIYYNACEKWVEAARAEIRSKWTQHLPQLGEVLVVGGSANLAAPICEASGDRFRIAPEPQLFNIVAMAHLAGNTNG
;
A
#
# COMPACT_ATOMS: atom_id res chain seq x y z
N PRO A 1 -8.07 -1.43 -8.48
CA PRO A 1 -8.63 -2.10 -9.67
C PRO A 1 -7.53 -2.87 -10.38
N ASN A 2 -7.85 -4.04 -10.93
CA ASN A 2 -6.97 -4.75 -11.83
C ASN A 2 -7.51 -4.51 -13.25
N SER A 3 -6.76 -3.83 -14.11
CA SER A 3 -7.11 -3.58 -15.50
C SER A 3 -7.29 -4.86 -16.32
N LEU A 4 -6.82 -6.00 -15.80
CA LEU A 4 -7.05 -7.33 -16.37
C LEU A 4 -8.40 -7.95 -15.98
N ASN A 5 -9.19 -7.29 -15.11
CA ASN A 5 -10.52 -7.74 -14.71
C ASN A 5 -11.59 -6.77 -15.23
N ASP A 6 -12.15 -7.12 -16.39
CA ASP A 6 -13.20 -6.34 -17.08
C ASP A 6 -14.43 -6.08 -16.19
N ASP A 7 -14.76 -7.01 -15.29
CA ASP A 7 -15.91 -6.88 -14.38
C ASP A 7 -15.68 -5.79 -13.31
N ASP A 8 -14.45 -5.65 -12.80
CA ASP A 8 -14.09 -4.62 -11.82
C ASP A 8 -14.07 -3.24 -12.48
N VAL A 9 -13.50 -3.15 -13.69
CA VAL A 9 -13.47 -1.93 -14.49
C VAL A 9 -14.89 -1.49 -14.83
N ALA A 10 -15.74 -2.41 -15.29
CA ALA A 10 -17.15 -2.15 -15.56
C ALA A 10 -17.90 -1.72 -14.30
N ALA A 11 -17.64 -2.34 -13.15
CA ALA A 11 -18.28 -1.97 -11.88
C ALA A 11 -17.99 -0.53 -11.46
N VAL A 12 -16.74 -0.09 -11.59
CA VAL A 12 -16.32 1.28 -11.28
C VAL A 12 -16.89 2.26 -12.31
N LYS A 13 -16.86 1.92 -13.60
CA LYS A 13 -17.43 2.74 -14.68
C LYS A 13 -18.94 2.93 -14.60
N ARG A 14 -19.69 2.00 -13.97
CA ARG A 14 -21.14 2.18 -13.74
C ARG A 14 -21.47 3.43 -12.92
N LEU A 15 -20.54 3.97 -12.13
CA LEU A 15 -20.72 5.21 -11.38
C LEU A 15 -20.87 6.45 -12.29
N GLU A 16 -20.40 6.41 -13.55
CA GLU A 16 -20.63 7.48 -14.54
C GLU A 16 -22.07 7.43 -15.08
N ASN A 17 -22.58 6.23 -15.33
CA ASN A 17 -23.85 6.02 -16.05
C ASN A 17 -25.10 6.14 -15.15
N TYR A 18 -24.92 6.08 -13.84
CA TYR A 18 -25.93 6.41 -12.84
C TYR A 18 -25.38 7.58 -12.02
N PRO A 19 -25.58 8.84 -12.46
CA PRO A 19 -24.96 10.00 -11.82
C PRO A 19 -25.28 9.97 -10.35
N LEU A 20 -24.27 9.59 -9.57
CA LEU A 20 -24.40 9.36 -8.15
C LEU A 20 -24.37 10.72 -7.48
N THR A 21 -25.50 11.43 -7.55
CA THR A 21 -25.71 12.62 -6.72
C THR A 21 -25.93 12.14 -5.30
N LYS A 22 -24.98 12.45 -4.41
CA LYS A 22 -25.14 12.21 -2.97
C LYS A 22 -25.15 13.52 -2.23
N GLU A 23 -26.07 13.57 -1.28
CA GLU A 23 -26.22 14.66 -0.34
C GLU A 23 -25.94 14.13 1.06
N PHE A 24 -25.10 14.84 1.81
CA PHE A 24 -24.87 14.55 3.21
C PHE A 24 -24.50 15.82 3.96
N LYS A 25 -24.64 15.78 5.28
CA LYS A 25 -24.29 16.89 6.16
C LYS A 25 -23.04 16.56 6.97
N ARG A 26 -22.05 17.44 6.96
CA ARG A 26 -20.84 17.32 7.80
C ARG A 26 -20.52 18.68 8.42
N ASN A 27 -20.29 18.72 9.72
CA ASN A 27 -20.02 19.98 10.45
C ASN A 27 -21.06 21.08 10.17
N ASN A 28 -22.35 20.72 10.15
CA ASN A 28 -23.47 21.57 9.80
C ASN A 28 -23.48 22.16 8.37
N GLN A 29 -22.57 21.74 7.49
CA GLN A 29 -22.58 22.11 6.08
C GLN A 29 -23.25 21.01 5.27
N ASP A 30 -24.19 21.40 4.42
CA ASP A 30 -24.82 20.51 3.45
C ASP A 30 -23.88 20.41 2.24
N ILE A 31 -23.47 19.18 1.92
CA ILE A 31 -22.54 18.86 0.84
C ILE A 31 -23.31 18.03 -0.17
N CYS A 32 -23.35 18.52 -1.41
CA CYS A 32 -23.88 17.80 -2.57
C CYS A 32 -22.76 17.61 -3.58
N TYR A 33 -22.54 16.38 -4.03
CA TYR A 33 -21.61 16.08 -5.12
C TYR A 33 -22.27 15.17 -6.15
N THR A 34 -21.88 15.32 -7.41
CA THR A 34 -22.27 14.45 -8.51
C THR A 34 -21.00 13.93 -9.18
N VAL A 35 -20.92 12.62 -9.37
CA VAL A 35 -19.84 11.99 -10.13
C VAL A 35 -20.18 12.10 -11.62
N ALA A 36 -19.41 12.88 -12.37
CA ALA A 36 -19.60 13.06 -13.81
C ALA A 36 -18.78 12.05 -14.63
N THR A 37 -17.52 11.84 -14.23
CA THR A 37 -16.58 10.95 -14.90
C THR A 37 -15.81 10.13 -13.86
N VAL A 38 -15.37 8.96 -14.28
CA VAL A 38 -14.63 7.97 -13.51
C VAL A 38 -13.61 7.32 -14.43
N GLU A 39 -12.34 7.50 -14.10
CA GLU A 39 -11.24 6.82 -14.77
C GLU A 39 -10.67 5.74 -13.84
N PRO A 40 -10.87 4.44 -14.14
CA PRO A 40 -10.27 3.38 -13.36
C PRO A 40 -8.78 3.29 -13.69
N LEU A 41 -7.94 3.42 -12.67
CA LEU A 41 -6.49 3.28 -12.78
C LEU A 41 -6.02 2.05 -12.00
N ASP A 42 -4.98 1.40 -12.52
CA ASP A 42 -4.30 0.34 -11.79
C ASP A 42 -3.63 0.88 -10.54
N GLU A 43 -3.72 0.11 -9.46
CA GLU A 43 -3.03 0.44 -8.21
C GLU A 43 -1.52 0.62 -8.44
N THR A 44 -0.88 1.53 -7.70
CA THR A 44 0.54 1.93 -7.86
C THR A 44 0.92 2.69 -9.15
N LEU A 45 0.13 2.62 -10.24
CA LEU A 45 0.42 3.36 -11.47
C LEU A 45 0.41 4.89 -11.26
N PRO A 46 -0.58 5.48 -10.56
CA PRO A 46 -0.55 6.90 -10.23
C PRO A 46 0.72 7.28 -9.47
N ALA A 47 1.06 6.53 -8.41
CA ALA A 47 2.29 6.76 -7.66
C ALA A 47 3.53 6.70 -8.55
N PHE A 48 3.64 5.74 -9.46
CA PHE A 48 4.76 5.65 -10.39
C PHE A 48 4.88 6.90 -11.27
N LEU A 49 3.80 7.27 -11.98
CA LEU A 49 3.81 8.40 -12.92
C LEU A 49 4.11 9.71 -12.19
N TYR A 50 3.49 9.91 -11.02
CA TYR A 50 3.73 11.07 -10.19
C TYR A 50 5.19 11.10 -9.72
N ALA A 51 5.70 10.00 -9.16
CA ALA A 51 7.08 9.90 -8.70
C ALA A 51 8.09 10.22 -9.80
N GLN A 52 7.85 9.72 -11.02
CA GLN A 52 8.68 10.00 -12.18
C GLN A 52 8.62 11.50 -12.57
N SER A 53 7.42 12.09 -12.63
CA SER A 53 7.24 13.50 -12.98
C SER A 53 7.85 14.48 -11.98
N GLN A 54 7.89 14.10 -10.70
CA GLN A 54 8.41 14.93 -9.61
C GLN A 54 9.89 14.66 -9.30
N GLY A 55 10.56 13.78 -10.06
CA GLY A 55 11.99 13.50 -9.90
C GLY A 55 12.34 12.68 -8.65
N PHE A 56 11.42 11.85 -8.15
CA PHE A 56 11.72 10.94 -7.02
C PHE A 56 12.66 9.80 -7.41
N PHE A 57 12.66 9.42 -8.69
CA PHE A 57 13.57 8.41 -9.22
C PHE A 57 14.86 9.06 -9.71
N SER A 58 16.01 8.60 -9.21
CA SER A 58 17.33 9.07 -9.65
C SER A 58 17.68 8.61 -11.07
N PHE A 59 17.02 7.54 -11.55
CA PHE A 59 17.22 6.94 -12.87
C PHE A 59 15.88 6.82 -13.62
N PRO A 60 15.24 7.94 -14.01
CA PRO A 60 13.90 7.91 -14.62
C PRO A 60 13.85 7.24 -16.00
N GLU A 61 15.00 7.09 -16.67
CA GLU A 61 15.17 6.49 -17.99
C GLU A 61 15.30 4.95 -17.99
N VAL A 62 15.41 4.32 -16.81
CA VAL A 62 15.38 2.86 -16.67
C VAL A 62 14.07 2.41 -16.02
N LYS A 63 13.85 1.10 -15.94
CA LYS A 63 12.67 0.58 -15.23
C LYS A 63 12.78 0.87 -13.74
N ASN A 64 11.72 1.38 -13.14
CA ASN A 64 11.61 1.61 -11.71
C ASN A 64 10.38 0.87 -11.17
N ALA A 65 10.28 0.73 -9.86
CA ALA A 65 9.21 -0.02 -9.24
C ALA A 65 8.51 0.77 -8.15
N VAL A 66 7.28 0.36 -7.86
CA VAL A 66 6.52 0.82 -6.70
C VAL A 66 6.16 -0.40 -5.86
N TRP A 67 6.32 -0.27 -4.55
CA TRP A 67 5.84 -1.23 -3.56
C TRP A 67 4.83 -0.55 -2.63
N ASP A 68 3.55 -0.81 -2.87
CA ASP A 68 2.44 -0.27 -2.08
C ASP A 68 2.10 -1.22 -0.95
N ILE A 69 2.21 -0.76 0.30
CA ILE A 69 1.92 -1.54 1.50
C ILE A 69 0.61 -1.06 2.12
N GLY A 70 -0.47 -1.78 1.80
CA GLY A 70 -1.80 -1.56 2.33
C GLY A 70 -2.19 -2.50 3.48
N GLY A 71 -3.38 -2.28 4.02
CA GLY A 71 -3.95 -3.11 5.09
C GLY A 71 -4.40 -4.49 4.62
N GLY A 72 -5.05 -4.56 3.45
CA GLY A 72 -5.53 -5.82 2.87
C GLY A 72 -4.45 -6.55 2.06
N THR A 73 -3.75 -5.80 1.22
CA THR A 73 -2.75 -6.30 0.27
C THR A 73 -1.52 -5.41 0.29
N ALA A 74 -0.37 -5.98 -0.06
CA ALA A 74 0.81 -5.23 -0.47
C ALA A 74 1.16 -5.62 -1.91
N ILE A 75 1.33 -4.64 -2.79
CA ILE A 75 1.51 -4.85 -4.23
C ILE A 75 2.84 -4.27 -4.66
N ALA A 76 3.69 -5.06 -5.32
CA ALA A 76 4.94 -4.61 -5.89
C ALA A 76 4.91 -4.77 -7.42
N ARG A 77 5.14 -3.67 -8.14
CA ARG A 77 5.04 -3.60 -9.61
C ARG A 77 6.24 -2.87 -10.20
N ILE A 78 6.74 -3.36 -11.34
CA ILE A 78 7.81 -2.73 -12.12
C ILE A 78 7.21 -2.06 -13.35
N TYR A 79 7.64 -0.84 -13.61
CA TYR A 79 7.22 -0.04 -14.75
C TYR A 79 8.40 0.32 -15.63
N LEU A 80 8.19 0.29 -16.95
CA LEU A 80 9.08 0.89 -17.93
C LEU A 80 9.01 2.43 -17.84
N PRO A 81 10.00 3.17 -18.37
CA PRO A 81 10.03 4.64 -18.33
C PRO A 81 8.80 5.33 -18.92
N ASN A 82 8.08 4.65 -19.82
CA ASN A 82 6.86 5.17 -20.45
C ASN A 82 5.58 4.85 -19.64
N GLY A 83 5.69 4.26 -18.45
CA GLY A 83 4.55 3.84 -17.63
C GLY A 83 3.95 2.48 -17.97
N THR A 84 4.53 1.73 -18.93
CA THR A 84 4.08 0.36 -19.21
C THR A 84 4.43 -0.58 -18.04
N LEU A 85 3.43 -1.26 -17.50
CA LEU A 85 3.59 -2.29 -16.46
C LEU A 85 4.24 -3.55 -17.03
N ILE A 86 5.22 -4.09 -16.30
CA ILE A 86 5.80 -5.41 -16.56
C ILE A 86 4.97 -6.45 -15.78
N HIS A 87 3.92 -6.96 -16.42
CA HIS A 87 2.92 -7.83 -15.77
C HIS A 87 3.50 -9.13 -15.20
N ASP A 88 4.48 -9.74 -15.86
CA ASP A 88 5.10 -10.98 -15.39
C ASP A 88 5.96 -10.79 -14.14
N ALA A 89 6.30 -9.54 -13.78
CA ALA A 89 7.00 -9.17 -12.57
C ALA A 89 6.07 -8.73 -11.42
N GLU A 90 4.75 -8.75 -11.59
CA GLU A 90 3.82 -8.38 -10.52
C GLU A 90 3.93 -9.35 -9.33
N VAL A 91 3.91 -8.77 -8.13
CA VAL A 91 3.84 -9.50 -6.86
C VAL A 91 2.71 -8.92 -6.02
N ILE A 92 1.77 -9.78 -5.61
CA ILE A 92 0.67 -9.43 -4.71
C ILE A 92 0.84 -10.26 -3.44
N LEU A 93 1.03 -9.57 -2.32
CA LEU A 93 1.27 -10.14 -1.01
C LEU A 93 0.10 -9.81 -0.07
N PRO A 94 -0.10 -10.60 1.00
CA PRO A 94 -0.98 -10.20 2.10
C PRO A 94 -0.52 -8.87 2.72
N GLY A 95 -1.46 -7.98 3.05
CA GLY A 95 -1.18 -6.71 3.72
C GLY A 95 -1.01 -6.83 5.23
N THR A 96 -0.99 -5.69 5.94
CA THR A 96 -0.72 -5.65 7.39
C THR A 96 -1.80 -6.29 8.27
N LYS A 97 -2.99 -6.56 7.74
CA LYS A 97 -3.98 -7.40 8.44
C LYS A 97 -3.44 -8.82 8.70
N ALA A 98 -2.64 -9.37 7.79
CA ALA A 98 -2.01 -10.68 7.98
C ALA A 98 -0.96 -10.64 9.09
N LEU A 99 -0.20 -9.54 9.19
CA LEU A 99 0.71 -9.30 10.31
C LEU A 99 -0.04 -9.25 11.66
N ALA A 100 -1.16 -8.52 11.73
CA ALA A 100 -1.99 -8.48 12.94
C ALA A 100 -2.55 -9.87 13.31
N GLN A 101 -2.91 -10.69 12.31
CA GLN A 101 -3.34 -12.08 12.54
C GLN A 101 -2.23 -12.95 13.12
N GLN A 102 -1.01 -12.81 12.62
CA GLN A 102 0.15 -13.52 13.16
C GLN A 102 0.42 -13.13 14.62
N VAL A 103 0.36 -11.82 14.91
CA VAL A 103 0.48 -11.31 16.29
C VAL A 103 -0.61 -11.89 17.19
N ALA A 104 -1.86 -11.94 16.73
CA ALA A 104 -2.97 -12.50 17.51
C ALA A 104 -2.76 -14.00 17.84
N VAL A 105 -2.27 -14.78 16.89
CA VAL A 105 -1.94 -16.21 17.10
C VAL A 105 -0.84 -16.36 18.15
N GLU A 106 0.26 -15.61 18.01
CA GLU A 106 1.40 -15.71 18.92
C GLU A 106 1.05 -15.18 20.32
N MET A 107 0.24 -14.12 20.43
CA MET A 107 -0.30 -13.65 21.72
C MET A 107 -1.14 -14.71 22.42
N LYS A 108 -1.98 -15.45 21.68
CA LYS A 108 -2.80 -16.51 22.25
C LYS A 108 -1.93 -17.59 22.90
N GLU A 109 -0.85 -17.97 22.23
CA GLU A 109 0.10 -18.98 22.73
C GLU A 109 0.93 -18.46 23.91
N VAL A 110 1.55 -17.28 23.78
CA VAL A 110 2.47 -16.71 24.78
C VAL A 110 1.75 -16.33 26.07
N PHE A 111 0.54 -15.77 25.96
CA PHE A 111 -0.26 -15.36 27.13
C PHE A 111 -1.28 -16.41 27.57
N ASN A 112 -1.30 -17.59 26.92
CA ASN A 112 -2.22 -18.69 27.22
C ASN A 112 -3.69 -18.24 27.27
N LEU A 113 -4.14 -17.54 26.23
CA LEU A 113 -5.50 -17.00 26.15
C LEU A 113 -6.49 -18.06 25.67
N ASP A 114 -7.64 -18.17 26.34
CA ASP A 114 -8.72 -19.08 25.94
C ASP A 114 -9.44 -18.64 24.65
N PHE A 115 -9.21 -17.39 24.22
CA PHE A 115 -9.83 -16.79 23.05
C PHE A 115 -8.76 -16.23 22.09
N SER A 116 -9.14 -16.04 20.83
CA SER A 116 -8.30 -15.33 19.87
C SER A 116 -8.44 -13.82 20.07
N PRO A 117 -7.33 -13.08 20.26
CA PRO A 117 -7.37 -11.62 20.37
C PRO A 117 -8.11 -10.95 19.20
N ASN A 118 -8.81 -9.86 19.48
CA ASN A 118 -9.49 -9.06 18.46
C ASN A 118 -8.45 -8.31 17.61
N LEU A 119 -8.53 -8.47 16.28
CA LEU A 119 -7.59 -7.85 15.36
C LEU A 119 -7.68 -6.32 15.33
N ALA A 120 -8.89 -5.76 15.47
CA ALA A 120 -9.07 -4.31 15.47
C ALA A 120 -8.34 -3.68 16.66
N ASP A 121 -8.47 -4.29 17.85
CA ASP A 121 -7.79 -3.81 19.06
C ASP A 121 -6.26 -3.90 18.94
N ILE A 122 -5.75 -4.99 18.34
CA ILE A 122 -4.31 -5.13 18.05
C ILE A 122 -3.84 -4.04 17.08
N MET A 123 -4.56 -3.83 15.98
CA MET A 123 -4.21 -2.82 14.97
C MET A 123 -4.25 -1.40 15.55
N ASP A 124 -5.25 -1.10 16.39
CA ASP A 124 -5.38 0.16 17.11
C ASP A 124 -4.19 0.39 18.05
N ALA A 125 -3.79 -0.62 18.82
CA ALA A 125 -2.66 -0.55 19.74
C ALA A 125 -1.33 -0.37 18.99
N ILE A 126 -1.15 -1.02 17.83
CA ILE A 126 0.00 -0.80 16.93
C ILE A 126 0.00 0.63 16.40
N GLN A 127 -1.15 1.14 15.94
CA GLN A 127 -1.27 2.50 15.41
C GLN A 127 -0.97 3.56 16.47
N LYS A 128 -1.41 3.34 17.73
CA LYS A 128 -1.15 4.22 18.87
C LYS A 128 0.30 4.10 19.39
N GLY A 129 0.95 2.97 19.14
CA GLY A 129 2.31 2.68 19.58
C GLY A 129 2.44 2.28 21.06
N ASP A 130 1.34 1.92 21.73
CA ASP A 130 1.38 1.45 23.12
C ASP A 130 1.55 -0.08 23.23
N TYR A 131 1.13 -0.82 22.20
CA TYR A 131 1.17 -2.27 22.13
C TYR A 131 0.52 -2.97 23.33
N ILE A 132 -0.53 -2.34 23.89
CA ILE A 132 -1.25 -2.87 25.05
C ILE A 132 -2.59 -3.47 24.60
N TYR A 133 -2.86 -4.70 25.01
CA TYR A 133 -4.10 -5.40 24.71
C TYR A 133 -4.92 -5.71 25.96
N GLY A 134 -6.24 -5.46 25.87
CA GLY A 134 -7.24 -5.84 26.87
C GLY A 134 -7.14 -5.10 28.21
N THR A 135 -8.02 -5.47 29.13
CA THR A 135 -8.09 -4.90 30.49
C THR A 135 -6.89 -5.28 31.36
N ASP A 136 -6.30 -6.44 31.09
CA ASP A 136 -5.13 -6.96 31.82
C ASP A 136 -3.81 -6.32 31.34
N ARG A 137 -3.90 -5.40 30.38
CA ARG A 137 -2.80 -4.60 29.84
C ARG A 137 -1.63 -5.46 29.33
N LEU A 138 -1.93 -6.51 28.58
CA LEU A 138 -0.94 -7.41 28.01
C LEU A 138 -0.08 -6.64 26.99
N ASN A 139 1.22 -6.55 27.26
CA ASN A 139 2.15 -5.88 26.36
C ASN A 139 2.66 -6.88 25.31
N PHE A 140 2.29 -6.67 24.05
CA PHE A 140 2.68 -7.54 22.93
C PHE A 140 3.76 -6.94 22.02
N SER A 141 4.44 -5.86 22.46
CA SER A 141 5.44 -5.16 21.64
C SER A 141 6.53 -6.08 21.09
N SER A 142 7.09 -6.99 21.90
CA SER A 142 8.11 -7.95 21.46
C SER A 142 7.60 -8.91 20.40
N ILE A 143 6.37 -9.42 20.56
CA ILE A 143 5.69 -10.27 19.57
C ILE A 143 5.52 -9.50 18.26
N TYR A 144 5.05 -8.26 18.34
CA TYR A 144 4.85 -7.40 17.17
C TYR A 144 6.16 -7.14 16.41
N TYR A 145 7.23 -6.72 17.10
CA TYR A 145 8.49 -6.41 16.42
C TYR A 145 9.10 -7.65 15.75
N ASN A 146 9.08 -8.81 16.42
CA ASN A 146 9.54 -10.06 15.84
C ASN A 146 8.70 -10.50 14.63
N ALA A 147 7.38 -10.38 14.71
CA ALA A 147 6.49 -10.71 13.61
C ALA A 147 6.67 -9.74 12.43
N CYS A 148 6.82 -8.44 12.71
CA CYS A 148 7.02 -7.40 11.72
C CYS A 148 8.31 -7.62 10.93
N GLU A 149 9.43 -7.89 11.60
CA GLU A 149 10.72 -8.17 10.96
C GLU A 149 10.61 -9.37 10.00
N LYS A 150 10.03 -10.48 10.48
CA LYS A 150 9.81 -11.68 9.66
C LYS A 150 8.90 -11.41 8.46
N TRP A 151 7.83 -10.64 8.66
CA TRP A 151 6.86 -10.32 7.62
C TRP A 151 7.49 -9.46 6.52
N VAL A 152 8.25 -8.43 6.91
CA VAL A 152 8.93 -7.52 5.98
C VAL A 152 10.01 -8.25 5.18
N GLU A 153 10.84 -9.08 5.82
CA GLU A 153 11.87 -9.86 5.12
C GLU A 153 11.27 -10.95 4.21
N ALA A 154 10.17 -11.59 4.63
CA ALA A 154 9.47 -12.55 3.76
C ALA A 154 8.92 -11.86 2.50
N ALA A 155 8.28 -10.70 2.66
CA ALA A 155 7.79 -9.89 1.54
C ALA A 155 8.93 -9.51 0.58
N ARG A 156 10.06 -9.03 1.12
CA ARG A 156 11.24 -8.70 0.33
C ARG A 156 11.82 -9.90 -0.41
N ALA A 157 11.91 -11.06 0.24
CA ALA A 157 12.44 -12.28 -0.35
C ALA A 157 11.58 -12.72 -1.54
N GLU A 158 10.25 -12.66 -1.40
CA GLU A 158 9.31 -12.98 -2.47
C GLU A 158 9.44 -12.01 -3.65
N ILE A 159 9.46 -10.70 -3.37
CA ILE A 159 9.69 -9.66 -4.38
C ILE A 159 11.00 -9.91 -5.13
N ARG A 160 12.10 -10.12 -4.40
CA ARG A 160 13.42 -10.35 -4.98
C ARG A 160 13.45 -11.60 -5.85
N SER A 161 12.82 -12.68 -5.37
CA SER A 161 12.72 -13.96 -6.10
C SER A 161 12.03 -13.76 -7.44
N LYS A 162 10.86 -13.13 -7.43
CA LYS A 162 10.09 -12.82 -8.65
C LYS A 162 10.85 -11.89 -9.59
N TRP A 163 11.57 -10.91 -9.05
CA TRP A 163 12.25 -9.89 -9.82
C TRP A 163 13.65 -10.27 -10.31
N THR A 164 14.11 -11.50 -10.07
CA THR A 164 15.50 -11.94 -10.35
C THR A 164 16.01 -11.51 -11.74
N GLN A 165 15.20 -11.70 -12.79
CA GLN A 165 15.57 -11.31 -14.17
C GLN A 165 15.57 -9.78 -14.41
N HIS A 166 14.85 -9.02 -13.60
CA HIS A 166 14.73 -7.57 -13.72
C HIS A 166 15.76 -6.81 -12.89
N LEU A 167 16.22 -7.36 -11.76
CA LEU A 167 17.12 -6.69 -10.81
C LEU A 167 18.35 -6.02 -11.46
N PRO A 168 19.06 -6.63 -12.44
CA PRO A 168 20.26 -6.03 -13.02
C PRO A 168 20.05 -4.68 -13.73
N GLN A 169 18.81 -4.40 -14.16
CA GLN A 169 18.47 -3.18 -14.91
C GLN A 169 17.40 -2.33 -14.21
N LEU A 170 16.93 -2.76 -13.04
CA LEU A 170 15.98 -1.98 -12.24
C LEU A 170 16.75 -0.77 -11.66
N GLY A 171 16.11 0.39 -11.53
CA GLY A 171 16.69 1.64 -11.01
C GLY A 171 16.45 1.80 -9.51
N GLU A 172 15.24 2.12 -9.12
CA GLU A 172 14.84 2.33 -7.72
C GLU A 172 13.45 1.76 -7.46
N VAL A 173 13.15 1.53 -6.18
CA VAL A 173 11.85 1.06 -5.68
C VAL A 173 11.29 2.11 -4.73
N LEU A 174 10.17 2.72 -5.10
CA LEU A 174 9.46 3.63 -4.22
C LEU A 174 8.45 2.85 -3.37
N VAL A 175 8.53 2.99 -2.05
CA VAL A 175 7.60 2.38 -1.10
C VAL A 175 6.52 3.39 -0.74
N VAL A 176 5.26 3.00 -0.93
CA VAL A 176 4.07 3.83 -0.67
C VAL A 176 3.05 3.03 0.14
N GLY A 177 1.93 3.65 0.51
CA GLY A 177 0.84 3.01 1.23
C GLY A 177 0.83 3.30 2.72
N GLY A 178 -0.29 2.98 3.36
CA GLY A 178 -0.56 3.30 4.77
C GLY A 178 0.43 2.66 5.76
N SER A 179 1.12 1.61 5.34
CA SER A 179 2.10 0.89 6.17
C SER A 179 3.50 0.87 5.56
N ALA A 180 3.82 1.80 4.65
CA ALA A 180 5.13 1.90 4.00
C ALA A 180 6.31 1.96 4.99
N ASN A 181 6.12 2.62 6.13
CA ASN A 181 7.15 2.78 7.16
C ASN A 181 7.62 1.45 7.76
N LEU A 182 6.86 0.36 7.63
CA LEU A 182 7.32 -0.97 8.02
C LEU A 182 8.52 -1.44 7.19
N ALA A 183 8.68 -0.92 5.97
CA ALA A 183 9.83 -1.23 5.11
C ALA A 183 11.08 -0.38 5.42
N ALA A 184 11.08 0.45 6.48
CA ALA A 184 12.23 1.29 6.84
C ALA A 184 13.54 0.50 6.99
N PRO A 185 13.58 -0.68 7.65
CA PRO A 185 14.81 -1.48 7.74
C PRO A 185 15.38 -1.89 6.37
N ILE A 186 14.50 -2.18 5.41
CA ILE A 186 14.91 -2.51 4.04
C ILE A 186 15.49 -1.28 3.36
N CYS A 187 14.83 -0.12 3.50
CA CYS A 187 15.28 1.12 2.87
C CYS A 187 16.68 1.50 3.37
N GLU A 188 16.89 1.46 4.70
CA GLU A 188 18.17 1.71 5.36
C GLU A 188 19.28 0.76 4.88
N ALA A 189 18.98 -0.53 4.76
CA ALA A 189 19.95 -1.55 4.33
C ALA A 189 20.25 -1.53 2.82
N SER A 190 19.43 -0.85 2.02
CA SER A 190 19.46 -0.97 0.55
C SER A 190 20.32 0.07 -0.17
N GLY A 191 20.95 0.99 0.56
CA GLY A 191 21.83 2.01 -0.03
C GLY A 191 21.12 2.86 -1.09
N ASP A 192 19.95 3.39 -0.73
CA ASP A 192 19.04 4.20 -1.55
C ASP A 192 18.23 3.47 -2.63
N ARG A 193 18.41 2.15 -2.78
CA ARG A 193 17.64 1.38 -3.77
C ARG A 193 16.14 1.35 -3.47
N PHE A 194 15.77 1.26 -2.20
CA PHE A 194 14.40 1.37 -1.71
C PHE A 194 14.26 2.69 -0.95
N ARG A 195 13.19 3.43 -1.25
CA ARG A 195 12.92 4.72 -0.61
C ARG A 195 11.45 4.80 -0.25
N ILE A 196 11.14 5.22 0.98
CA ILE A 196 9.77 5.53 1.38
C ILE A 196 9.41 6.92 0.84
N ALA A 197 8.27 7.02 0.17
CA ALA A 197 7.75 8.29 -0.32
C ALA A 197 7.39 9.24 0.85
N PRO A 198 7.45 10.57 0.65
CA PRO A 198 6.90 11.51 1.63
C PRO A 198 5.40 11.30 1.77
N GLU A 199 4.89 11.33 3.00
CA GLU A 199 3.47 11.08 3.31
C GLU A 199 2.93 9.83 2.56
N PRO A 200 3.55 8.66 2.74
CA PRO A 200 3.34 7.51 1.87
C PRO A 200 1.87 7.03 1.86
N GLN A 201 1.14 7.27 2.94
CA GLN A 201 -0.28 6.98 3.08
C GLN A 201 -1.19 7.82 2.17
N LEU A 202 -0.74 9.02 1.77
CA LEU A 202 -1.48 9.92 0.89
C LEU A 202 -0.96 9.90 -0.55
N PHE A 203 0.21 9.32 -0.79
CA PHE A 203 0.96 9.46 -2.05
C PHE A 203 0.15 9.07 -3.29
N ASN A 204 -0.56 7.93 -3.27
CA ASN A 204 -1.43 7.51 -4.37
C ASN A 204 -2.58 8.50 -4.62
N ILE A 205 -3.18 9.07 -3.56
CA ILE A 205 -4.32 9.98 -3.69
C ILE A 205 -3.86 11.32 -4.27
N VAL A 206 -2.73 11.85 -3.78
CA VAL A 206 -2.09 13.05 -4.32
C VAL A 206 -1.72 12.84 -5.79
N ALA A 207 -1.15 11.68 -6.12
CA ALA A 207 -0.79 11.32 -7.48
C ALA A 207 -2.02 11.27 -8.42
N MET A 208 -3.12 10.64 -8.00
CA MET A 208 -4.37 10.62 -8.76
C MET A 208 -4.93 12.03 -8.98
N ALA A 209 -4.91 12.87 -7.95
CA ALA A 209 -5.37 14.26 -8.07
C ALA A 209 -4.49 15.07 -9.04
N HIS A 210 -3.18 14.84 -9.04
CA HIS A 210 -2.26 15.50 -9.97
C HIS A 210 -2.52 15.08 -11.42
N LEU A 211 -2.73 13.78 -11.68
CA LEU A 211 -3.06 13.27 -13.01
C LEU A 211 -4.38 13.87 -13.53
N ALA A 212 -5.42 13.92 -12.69
CA ALA A 212 -6.71 14.51 -13.06
C ALA A 212 -6.65 16.04 -13.27
N GLY A 213 -5.73 16.75 -12.61
CA GLY A 213 -5.49 18.18 -12.84
C GLY A 213 -4.85 18.46 -14.20
N ASN A 214 -3.95 17.59 -14.66
CA ASN A 214 -3.21 17.75 -15.92
C ASN A 214 -4.01 17.35 -17.17
N THR A 215 -5.14 16.65 -17.05
CA THR A 215 -6.02 16.30 -18.17
C THR A 215 -7.01 17.41 -18.56
N ASN A 216 -7.06 18.51 -17.80
CA ASN A 216 -7.89 19.68 -18.07
C ASN A 216 -7.13 20.85 -18.74
N GLY A 217 -5.94 20.58 -19.31
CA GLY A 217 -5.10 21.54 -20.03
C GLY A 217 -5.18 21.42 -21.55
#